data_AF-A0A9P6BUU4-F1
#
_entry.id   AF-A0A9P6BUU4-F1
#
_cell.length_a   1.000
_cell.length_b   1.000
_cell.length_c   1.000
_cell.angle_alpha   90.00
_cell.angle_beta   90.00
_cell.angle_gamma   90.00
#
_symmetry.space_group_name_H-M   'P 1'
#
loop_
_entity.id
_entity.type
_entity.pdbx_description
1 polymer ?
#
loop_
_entity_poly.entity_id
_entity_poly.type
_entity_poly.pdbx_seq_one_letter_code
_entity_poly.pdbx_strand_id
1 'polypeptide(L)'
;KRCWHWGHNTEVCCCLAAHCPICTGPHMKASHHQLMGCCQGNPKVTPPIPPTPADMPCMHVCACINCGNKHATDNHHCPYWQHCFNRSWIQ
;
A
#
# COMPACT_ATOMS: atom_id res chain seq x y z
N LYS A 1 12.69 15.11 5.10
CA LYS A 1 12.59 13.67 4.75
C LYS A 1 11.73 13.55 3.49
N ARG A 2 11.77 12.45 2.73
CA ARG A 2 10.93 12.28 1.52
C ARG A 2 9.73 11.39 1.84
N CYS A 3 8.55 11.75 1.32
CA CYS A 3 7.33 10.97 1.45
C CYS A 3 7.54 9.60 0.80
N TRP A 4 7.15 8.54 1.50
CA TRP A 4 7.22 7.19 0.97
C TRP A 4 6.24 6.94 -0.19
N HIS A 5 5.08 7.60 -0.18
CA HIS A 5 4.06 7.45 -1.21
C HIS A 5 4.39 8.18 -2.52
N TRP A 6 5.07 9.32 -2.41
CA TRP A 6 5.18 10.28 -3.51
C TRP A 6 6.58 10.87 -3.68
N GLY A 7 7.57 10.48 -2.89
CA GLY A 7 8.94 10.99 -2.99
C GLY A 7 9.15 12.47 -2.61
N HIS A 8 8.14 13.33 -2.60
CA HIS A 8 8.30 14.76 -2.29
C HIS A 8 8.66 15.03 -0.83
N ASN A 9 9.04 16.27 -0.49
CA ASN A 9 9.37 16.63 0.89
C ASN A 9 8.17 16.36 1.82
N THR A 10 8.42 15.70 2.96
CA THR A 10 7.43 15.41 4.01
C THR A 10 6.80 16.67 4.61
N GLU A 11 7.50 17.81 4.59
CA GLU A 11 6.99 19.10 5.10
C GLU A 11 5.85 19.66 4.25
N VAL A 12 5.79 19.32 2.97
CA VAL A 12 4.70 19.70 2.06
C VAL A 12 3.71 18.54 1.86
N CYS A 13 3.85 17.47 2.64
CA CYS A 13 3.05 16.27 2.50
C CYS A 13 1.87 16.25 3.45
N CYS A 14 0.66 16.23 2.87
CA CYS A 14 -0.56 15.98 3.63
C CYS A 14 -0.63 14.53 4.16
N CYS A 15 0.13 13.59 3.59
CA CYS A 15 0.24 12.20 4.06
C CYS A 15 1.29 12.08 5.17
N LEU A 16 1.01 12.61 6.36
CA LEU A 16 1.91 12.51 7.53
C LEU A 16 1.85 11.15 8.25
N ALA A 17 0.88 10.28 7.96
CA ALA A 17 0.73 9.00 8.64
C ALA A 17 1.40 7.85 7.88
N ALA A 18 1.87 6.85 8.63
CA ALA A 18 2.31 5.57 8.09
C ALA A 18 1.12 4.89 7.41
N HIS A 19 0.96 5.09 6.10
CA HIS A 19 -0.07 4.44 5.31
C HIS A 19 0.51 3.29 4.49
N CYS A 20 -0.28 2.23 4.37
CA CYS A 20 0.13 1.05 3.66
C CYS A 20 0.09 1.33 2.15
N PRO A 21 1.17 1.14 1.38
CA PRO A 21 1.16 1.32 -0.07
C PRO A 21 0.29 0.29 -0.81
N ILE A 22 -0.17 -0.74 -0.12
CA ILE A 22 -0.98 -1.83 -0.68
C ILE A 22 -2.47 -1.53 -0.54
N CYS A 23 -2.92 -1.14 0.66
CA CYS A 23 -4.34 -0.98 0.99
C CYS A 23 -4.69 0.38 1.61
N THR A 24 -3.74 1.31 1.66
CA THR A 24 -3.86 2.67 2.22
C THR A 24 -4.34 2.78 3.66
N GLY A 25 -4.43 1.66 4.38
CA GLY A 25 -4.73 1.65 5.82
C GLY A 25 -3.65 2.35 6.65
N PRO A 26 -3.97 2.81 7.88
CA PRO A 26 -3.08 3.56 8.76
C PRO A 26 -2.02 2.66 9.42
N HIS A 27 -1.23 1.96 8.60
CA HIS A 27 -0.11 1.11 9.02
C HIS A 27 1.00 1.03 7.96
N MET A 28 2.19 0.57 8.36
CA MET A 28 3.30 0.37 7.42
C MET A 28 3.09 -0.87 6.54
N LYS A 29 3.74 -0.91 5.36
CA LYS A 29 3.75 -2.10 4.46
C LYS A 29 4.16 -3.38 5.20
N ALA A 30 5.18 -3.30 6.06
CA ALA A 30 5.68 -4.44 6.84
C ALA A 30 4.62 -5.01 7.80
N SER A 31 3.74 -4.16 8.32
CA SER A 31 2.66 -4.58 9.24
C SER A 31 1.42 -5.06 8.51
N HIS A 32 1.41 -5.07 7.17
CA HIS A 32 0.21 -5.36 6.39
C HIS A 32 -0.36 -6.74 6.67
N HIS A 33 0.46 -7.78 6.68
CA HIS A 33 0.01 -9.15 6.90
C HIS A 33 -0.57 -9.35 8.31
N GLN A 34 -0.09 -8.56 9.28
CA GLN A 34 -0.51 -8.65 10.67
C GLN A 34 -1.82 -7.93 10.95
N LEU A 35 -2.14 -6.88 10.17
CA LEU A 35 -3.26 -5.97 10.43
C LEU A 35 -4.44 -6.17 9.48
N MET A 36 -4.23 -6.75 8.30
CA MET A 36 -5.30 -6.98 7.34
C MET A 36 -5.95 -8.34 7.55
N GLY A 37 -7.27 -8.34 7.78
CA GLY A 37 -8.05 -9.57 7.99
C GLY A 37 -7.94 -10.58 6.83
N CYS A 38 -7.76 -10.11 5.59
CA CYS A 38 -7.52 -10.99 4.45
C CYS A 38 -6.19 -11.77 4.54
N CYS A 39 -5.21 -11.27 5.29
CA CYS A 39 -3.91 -11.89 5.50
C CYS A 39 -3.80 -12.65 6.82
N GLN A 40 -4.55 -12.25 7.85
CA GLN A 40 -4.53 -12.92 9.17
C GLN A 40 -5.11 -14.34 9.13
N GLY A 41 -5.87 -14.67 8.08
CA GLY A 41 -6.66 -15.89 8.05
C GLY A 41 -7.83 -15.80 9.03
N ASN A 42 -8.55 -16.90 9.18
CA ASN A 42 -9.69 -16.98 10.07
C ASN A 42 -9.74 -18.37 10.72
N PRO A 43 -9.31 -18.50 11.99
CA PRO A 43 -9.34 -19.78 12.70
C PRO A 43 -10.76 -20.18 13.15
N LYS A 44 -11.73 -19.27 13.08
CA LYS A 44 -13.11 -19.49 13.55
C LYS A 44 -14.02 -20.11 12.50
N VAL A 45 -13.61 -20.18 11.23
CA VAL A 45 -14.38 -20.82 10.15
C VAL A 45 -14.00 -22.29 10.03
N THR A 46 -14.90 -23.12 9.48
CA THR A 46 -14.67 -24.55 9.25
C THR A 46 -14.75 -24.85 7.76
N PRO A 47 -13.67 -25.28 7.09
CA PRO A 47 -12.32 -25.49 7.66
C PRO A 47 -11.61 -24.16 8.02
N PRO A 48 -10.67 -24.17 8.98
CA PRO A 48 -9.89 -22.99 9.34
C PRO A 48 -9.12 -22.43 8.14
N ILE A 49 -9.14 -21.11 7.97
CA ILE A 49 -8.34 -20.44 6.95
C ILE A 49 -7.01 -20.03 7.59
N PRO A 50 -5.86 -20.57 7.17
CA PRO A 50 -4.57 -20.16 7.71
C PRO A 50 -4.22 -18.72 7.29
N PRO A 51 -3.40 -18.00 8.09
CA PRO A 51 -2.83 -16.73 7.66
C PRO A 51 -2.00 -16.89 6.38
N THR A 52 -1.96 -15.82 5.56
CA THR A 52 -1.06 -15.75 4.41
C THR A 52 0.39 -15.67 4.90
N PRO A 53 1.28 -16.58 4.49
CA PRO A 53 2.70 -16.52 4.83
C PRO A 53 3.32 -15.17 4.47
N ALA A 54 4.32 -14.71 5.22
CA ALA A 54 5.00 -13.43 4.97
C ALA A 54 5.63 -13.36 3.57
N ASP A 55 6.07 -14.50 3.03
CA ASP A 55 6.72 -14.61 1.72
C ASP A 55 5.71 -14.72 0.56
N MET A 56 4.42 -14.88 0.85
CA MET A 56 3.36 -14.97 -0.15
C MET A 56 2.72 -13.60 -0.39
N PRO A 57 2.39 -13.24 -1.64
CA PRO A 57 1.66 -12.02 -1.91
C PRO A 57 0.28 -12.05 -1.24
N CYS A 58 -0.15 -10.89 -0.74
CA CYS A 58 -1.52 -10.74 -0.26
C CYS A 58 -2.52 -11.06 -1.38
N MET A 59 -3.57 -11.82 -1.05
CA MET A 59 -4.56 -12.28 -2.03
C MET A 59 -5.60 -11.22 -2.43
N HIS A 60 -5.62 -10.04 -1.80
CA HIS A 60 -6.51 -8.99 -2.28
C HIS A 60 -5.95 -8.31 -3.54
N VAL A 61 -6.86 -7.82 -4.38
CA VAL A 61 -6.49 -7.02 -5.53
C VAL A 61 -5.94 -5.69 -5.04
N CYS A 62 -4.63 -5.50 -5.17
CA CYS A 62 -4.01 -4.19 -4.97
C CYS A 62 -4.51 -3.24 -6.06
N ALA A 63 -5.26 -2.21 -5.68
CA ALA A 63 -5.62 -1.13 -6.58
C ALA A 63 -4.80 0.10 -6.21
N CYS A 64 -4.10 0.66 -7.19
CA CYS A 64 -3.35 1.88 -7.02
C CYS A 64 -4.35 3.01 -6.78
N ILE A 65 -4.27 3.68 -5.64
CA ILE A 65 -5.12 4.83 -5.37
C ILE A 65 -4.87 6.01 -6.33
N ASN A 66 -3.70 6.05 -6.95
CA ASN A 66 -3.32 7.18 -7.81
C ASN A 66 -3.91 7.04 -9.21
N CYS A 67 -3.94 5.84 -9.77
CA CYS A 67 -4.39 5.61 -11.15
C CYS A 67 -5.50 4.56 -11.31
N GLY A 68 -5.97 3.94 -10.21
CA GLY A 68 -7.01 2.90 -10.21
C GLY A 68 -6.58 1.54 -10.76
N ASN A 69 -5.35 1.40 -11.27
CA ASN A 69 -4.89 0.16 -11.90
C ASN A 69 -4.50 -0.92 -10.87
N LYS A 70 -4.43 -2.18 -11.34
CA LYS A 70 -4.11 -3.36 -10.52
C LYS A 70 -2.63 -3.46 -10.17
N HIS A 71 -2.15 -2.56 -9.33
CA HIS A 71 -0.82 -2.63 -8.73
C HIS A 71 -0.76 -1.85 -7.41
N ALA A 72 0.28 -2.08 -6.60
CA ALA A 72 0.51 -1.29 -5.38
C ALA A 72 0.93 0.15 -5.72
N THR A 73 0.66 1.08 -4.80
CA THR A 73 0.93 2.52 -4.99
C THR A 73 2.42 2.86 -5.14
N ASP A 74 3.30 1.99 -4.65
CA ASP A 74 4.76 2.07 -4.75
C ASP A 74 5.33 1.40 -6.02
N ASN A 75 4.49 1.00 -6.98
CA ASN A 75 4.97 0.40 -8.22
C ASN A 75 5.67 1.44 -9.11
N HIS A 76 6.94 1.19 -9.45
CA HIS A 76 7.76 2.09 -10.27
C HIS A 76 7.27 2.27 -11.72
N HIS A 77 6.42 1.37 -12.20
CA HIS A 77 5.78 1.48 -13.51
C HIS A 77 4.51 2.35 -13.49
N CYS A 78 4.04 2.77 -12.31
CA CYS A 78 2.92 3.69 -12.22
C CYS A 78 3.33 5.08 -12.75
N PRO A 79 2.55 5.71 -13.65
CA PRO A 79 2.84 7.07 -14.10
C PRO A 79 2.94 8.06 -12.93
N TYR A 80 2.06 7.92 -11.93
CA TYR A 80 2.09 8.74 -10.72
C TYR A 80 3.34 8.53 -9.87
N TRP A 81 3.92 7.31 -9.89
CA TRP A 81 5.21 7.08 -9.26
C TRP A 81 6.35 7.72 -10.06
N GLN A 82 6.36 7.56 -11.38
CA GLN A 82 7.38 8.15 -12.25
C GLN A 82 7.40 9.68 -12.16
N HIS A 83 6.23 10.28 -11.99
CA HIS A 83 6.07 11.73 -11.85
C HIS A 83 5.95 12.19 -10.40
N CYS A 84 6.27 11.35 -9.41
CA CYS A 84 6.05 11.67 -7.99
C CYS A 84 6.83 12.93 -7.51
N PHE A 85 7.91 13.29 -8.20
CA PHE A 85 8.67 14.52 -7.97
C PHE A 85 8.27 15.71 -8.86
N ASN A 86 7.41 15.50 -9.86
CA ASN A 86 6.98 16.51 -10.82
C ASN A 86 5.67 17.17 -10.37
N ARG A 87 5.78 18.26 -9.61
CA ARG A 87 4.64 19.00 -9.06
C ARG A 87 3.67 19.52 -10.13
N SER A 88 4.17 19.91 -11.30
CA SER A 88 3.33 20.36 -12.43
C SER A 88 2.49 19.24 -13.05
N TRP A 89 2.89 17.98 -12.87
CA TRP A 89 2.17 16.83 -13.40
C TRP A 89 1.12 16.29 -12.41
N ILE A 90 1.38 16.40 -11.11
CA ILE A 90 0.47 15.95 -10.03
C ILE A 90 -0.72 16.92 -9.81
N GLN A 91 -0.77 18.04 -10.54
CA GLN A 91 -1.79 19.10 -10.38
C GLN A 91 -3.23 18.60 -10.37
#